data_AF-A0AA38PEG6-F1
#
_entry.id   AF-A0AA38PEG6-F1
#
_cell.length_a   1.000
_cell.length_b   1.000
_cell.length_c   1.000
_cell.angle_alpha   90.00
_cell.angle_beta   90.00
_cell.angle_gamma   90.00
#
_symmetry.space_group_name_H-M   'P 1'
#
loop_
_entity.id
_entity.type
_entity.pdbx_description
1 polymer ?
#
loop_
_entity_poly.entity_id
_entity_poly.type
_entity_poly.pdbx_seq_one_letter_code
_entity_poly.pdbx_strand_id
1 'polypeptide(L)'
;MPNSYQYLFLLSFSLTLGLLLLVRTWVSSFLTARDIHLRNLILIGLPKDPQYPDMDVHSIQDFIQNFSQQDAIALVQTPAFLASASVVAVTFYWLLFGGERKPVLNPNEWKEFPLVLKTQVSPNTALYRFGLPSSRDVLGLPIGQHIQISAEINGKDIMRSYTPTTLDQFDKGHFELLIKTYEKGNISRHFSLLKIGDRIRVKGPKGAFIYNNKLTGHLGMIAGGTGITPMYQIIRSSVWDHSDATTINLIYANVNEEDILLRDELEHLHHNSAGRFNIFYVLNNPPPGWKGGVGFVTKEQVAHYMPSQDKNCKILMCGPPPMMTAMKKHLDELKYPAPRTVSKLADQVFLF
;
A
#
# COMPACT_ATOMS: atom_id res chain seq x y z
N MET A 1 -20.24 -25.39 -6.06
CA MET A 1 -20.77 -24.50 -5.00
C MET A 1 -20.79 -23.08 -5.56
N PRO A 2 -21.87 -22.30 -5.36
CA PRO A 2 -21.92 -20.93 -5.86
C PRO A 2 -20.79 -20.10 -5.25
N ASN A 3 -20.16 -19.21 -6.03
CA ASN A 3 -19.13 -18.33 -5.49
C ASN A 3 -19.76 -17.18 -4.69
N SER A 4 -18.96 -16.48 -3.87
CA SER A 4 -19.43 -15.39 -3.02
C SER A 4 -20.19 -14.30 -3.78
N TYR A 5 -19.83 -14.04 -5.04
CA TYR A 5 -20.53 -13.08 -5.91
C TYR A 5 -21.92 -13.55 -6.34
N GLN A 6 -22.13 -14.85 -6.57
CA GLN A 6 -23.44 -15.42 -6.88
C GLN A 6 -24.37 -15.36 -5.67
N TYR A 7 -23.87 -15.59 -4.46
CA TYR A 7 -24.65 -15.38 -3.23
C TYR A 7 -25.02 -13.91 -3.03
N LEU A 8 -24.07 -12.99 -3.28
CA LEU A 8 -24.32 -11.55 -3.17
C LEU A 8 -25.38 -11.08 -4.18
N PHE A 9 -25.32 -11.59 -5.42
CA PHE A 9 -26.31 -11.32 -6.44
C PHE A 9 -27.70 -11.83 -6.01
N LEU A 10 -27.81 -13.08 -5.57
CA LEU A 10 -29.08 -13.67 -5.12
C LEU A 10 -29.66 -12.91 -3.91
N LEU A 11 -28.81 -12.49 -2.98
CA LEU A 11 -29.22 -11.70 -1.83
C LEU A 11 -29.75 -10.33 -2.26
N SER A 12 -29.02 -9.63 -3.14
CA SER A 12 -29.42 -8.32 -3.66
C SER A 12 -30.73 -8.39 -4.47
N PHE A 13 -30.89 -9.43 -5.30
CA PHE A 13 -32.09 -9.66 -6.10
C PHE A 13 -33.28 -9.96 -5.21
N SER A 14 -33.12 -10.82 -4.21
CA SER A 14 -34.20 -11.20 -3.27
C SER A 14 -34.61 -10.02 -2.38
N LEU A 15 -33.66 -9.21 -1.92
CA LEU A 15 -33.93 -7.97 -1.18
C LEU A 15 -34.69 -6.95 -2.03
N THR A 16 -34.26 -6.75 -3.28
CA THR A 16 -34.90 -5.81 -4.22
C THR A 16 -36.32 -6.27 -4.58
N LEU A 17 -36.51 -7.56 -4.84
CA LEU A 17 -37.82 -8.15 -5.13
C LEU A 17 -38.74 -8.08 -3.91
N GLY A 18 -38.24 -8.41 -2.72
CA GLY A 18 -38.98 -8.26 -1.46
C GLY A 18 -39.40 -6.82 -1.20
N LEU A 19 -38.52 -5.86 -1.49
CA LEU A 19 -38.82 -4.43 -1.39
C LEU A 19 -39.91 -4.01 -2.37
N LEU A 20 -39.84 -4.43 -3.64
CA LEU A 20 -40.87 -4.14 -4.64
C LEU A 20 -42.23 -4.69 -4.23
N LEU A 21 -42.26 -5.89 -3.61
CA LEU A 21 -43.49 -6.48 -3.10
C LEU A 21 -44.03 -5.73 -1.87
N LEU A 22 -43.18 -5.28 -0.95
CA LEU A 22 -43.59 -4.48 0.22
C LEU A 22 -44.07 -3.09 -0.18
N VAL A 23 -43.39 -2.43 -1.12
CA VAL A 23 -43.83 -1.16 -1.69
C VAL A 23 -45.16 -1.35 -2.40
N ARG A 24 -45.32 -2.43 -3.19
CA ARG A 24 -46.59 -2.76 -3.84
C ARG A 24 -47.72 -2.96 -2.82
N THR A 25 -47.51 -3.71 -1.75
CA THR A 25 -48.55 -3.95 -0.74
C THR A 25 -48.88 -2.67 0.02
N TRP A 26 -47.86 -1.87 0.39
CA TRP A 26 -48.06 -0.58 1.03
C TRP A 26 -48.82 0.40 0.13
N VAL A 27 -48.40 0.57 -1.14
CA VAL A 27 -49.11 1.39 -2.13
C VAL A 27 -50.54 0.89 -2.30
N SER A 28 -50.75 -0.43 -2.39
CA SER A 28 -52.09 -1.01 -2.48
C SER A 28 -52.96 -0.67 -1.28
N SER A 29 -52.43 -0.80 -0.06
CA SER A 29 -53.15 -0.48 1.18
C SER A 29 -53.41 1.01 1.33
N PHE A 30 -52.43 1.85 0.99
CA PHE A 30 -52.52 3.32 1.03
C PHE A 30 -53.56 3.85 0.04
N LEU A 31 -53.56 3.35 -1.19
CA LEU A 31 -54.54 3.70 -2.20
C LEU A 31 -55.93 3.18 -1.83
N THR A 32 -56.04 1.94 -1.33
CA THR A 32 -57.33 1.36 -0.89
C THR A 32 -57.93 2.15 0.28
N ALA A 33 -57.11 2.67 1.20
CA ALA A 33 -57.57 3.54 2.27
C ALA A 33 -58.13 4.89 1.79
N ARG A 34 -57.86 5.27 0.53
CA ARG A 34 -58.40 6.45 -0.15
C ARG A 34 -59.42 6.07 -1.26
N ASP A 35 -59.98 4.86 -1.19
CA ASP A 35 -60.96 4.31 -2.14
C ASP A 35 -60.43 4.10 -3.59
N ILE A 36 -59.10 4.02 -3.74
CA ILE A 36 -58.40 3.79 -5.01
C ILE A 36 -57.91 2.35 -5.06
N HIS A 37 -58.54 1.51 -5.90
CA HIS A 37 -58.15 0.11 -6.05
C HIS A 37 -57.21 -0.14 -7.23
N LEU A 38 -55.96 -0.56 -6.97
CA LEU A 38 -54.94 -0.83 -8.00
C LEU A 38 -55.36 -1.80 -9.12
N ARG A 39 -56.27 -2.75 -8.84
CA ARG A 39 -56.76 -3.72 -9.84
C ARG A 39 -57.51 -3.03 -10.99
N ASN A 40 -58.09 -1.85 -10.74
CA ASN A 40 -58.82 -1.06 -11.73
C ASN A 40 -57.88 -0.18 -12.58
N LEU A 41 -56.61 -0.02 -12.17
CA LEU A 41 -55.59 0.77 -12.91
C LEU A 41 -55.07 0.01 -14.15
N ILE A 42 -55.10 -1.33 -14.13
CA ILE A 42 -54.66 -2.20 -15.23
C ILE A 42 -55.66 -2.19 -16.40
N LEU A 43 -56.89 -1.71 -16.17
CA LEU A 43 -57.98 -1.70 -17.15
C LEU A 43 -58.05 -0.39 -17.97
N ILE A 44 -57.13 0.56 -17.75
CA ILE A 44 -57.07 1.82 -18.50
C ILE A 44 -56.79 1.49 -19.99
N GLY A 45 -57.81 1.65 -20.84
CA GLY A 45 -57.74 1.43 -22.28
C GLY A 45 -58.37 0.14 -22.83
N LEU A 46 -59.03 -0.67 -21.99
CA LEU A 46 -59.81 -1.84 -22.45
C LEU A 46 -61.32 -1.52 -22.59
N PRO A 47 -62.09 -2.28 -23.42
CA PRO A 47 -63.52 -2.06 -23.60
C PRO A 47 -64.31 -2.22 -22.30
N LYS A 48 -65.31 -1.34 -22.10
CA LYS A 48 -66.03 -1.15 -20.84
C LYS A 48 -66.90 -2.35 -20.47
N ASP A 49 -66.75 -2.86 -19.24
CA ASP A 49 -67.69 -3.79 -18.61
C ASP A 49 -68.73 -2.99 -17.80
N PRO A 50 -70.04 -3.09 -18.12
CA PRO A 50 -71.11 -2.37 -17.40
C PRO A 50 -71.25 -2.72 -15.91
N GLN A 51 -70.67 -3.84 -15.47
CA GLN A 51 -70.78 -4.30 -14.07
C GLN A 51 -69.78 -3.66 -13.11
N TYR A 52 -68.78 -2.93 -13.62
CA TYR A 52 -67.75 -2.26 -12.82
C TYR A 52 -67.60 -0.80 -13.26
N PRO A 53 -68.15 0.18 -12.51
CA PRO A 53 -67.98 1.59 -12.85
C PRO A 53 -66.50 2.00 -12.81
N ASP A 54 -66.08 2.80 -13.79
CA ASP A 54 -64.69 3.30 -13.94
C ASP A 54 -64.22 4.01 -12.67
N MET A 55 -62.93 3.87 -12.36
CA MET A 55 -62.26 4.76 -11.41
C MET A 55 -62.17 6.14 -12.08
N ASP A 56 -62.71 7.17 -11.44
CA ASP A 56 -62.76 8.52 -12.00
C ASP A 56 -61.35 9.01 -12.34
N VAL A 57 -61.07 9.35 -13.60
CA VAL A 57 -59.75 9.84 -14.05
C VAL A 57 -59.37 11.12 -13.30
N HIS A 58 -60.36 11.88 -12.81
CA HIS A 58 -60.16 12.98 -11.88
C HIS A 58 -59.41 12.56 -10.61
N SER A 59 -59.62 11.36 -10.06
CA SER A 59 -58.96 10.89 -8.82
C SER A 59 -57.44 10.72 -8.95
N ILE A 60 -56.94 10.34 -10.12
CA ILE A 60 -55.50 10.18 -10.37
C ILE A 60 -54.85 11.53 -10.66
N GLN A 61 -55.52 12.39 -11.42
CA GLN A 61 -55.04 13.74 -11.70
C GLN A 61 -55.06 14.61 -10.44
N ASP A 62 -56.09 14.47 -9.61
CA ASP A 62 -56.19 15.07 -8.28
C ASP A 62 -55.15 14.49 -7.33
N PHE A 63 -54.83 13.19 -7.42
CA PHE A 63 -53.73 12.60 -6.64
C PHE A 63 -52.38 13.19 -7.01
N ILE A 64 -52.07 13.35 -8.30
CA ILE A 64 -50.81 13.93 -8.77
C ILE A 64 -50.73 15.43 -8.41
N GLN A 65 -51.85 16.15 -8.51
CA GLN A 65 -51.92 17.57 -8.15
C GLN A 65 -51.91 17.81 -6.63
N ASN A 66 -52.46 16.89 -5.84
CA ASN A 66 -52.50 16.97 -4.38
C ASN A 66 -51.38 16.18 -3.70
N PHE A 67 -50.45 15.58 -4.44
CA PHE A 67 -49.26 14.95 -3.88
C PHE A 67 -48.37 16.03 -3.26
N SER A 68 -48.53 16.21 -1.97
CA SER A 68 -47.96 17.34 -1.26
C SER A 68 -46.52 17.04 -0.79
N GLN A 69 -45.80 18.08 -0.40
CA GLN A 69 -44.50 17.94 0.25
C GLN A 69 -44.61 17.08 1.54
N GLN A 70 -45.76 17.08 2.22
CA GLN A 70 -46.01 16.28 3.42
C GLN A 70 -46.16 14.79 3.10
N ASP A 71 -46.81 14.43 1.99
CA ASP A 71 -46.93 13.02 1.55
C ASP A 71 -45.56 12.46 1.12
N ALA A 72 -44.73 13.29 0.47
CA ALA A 72 -43.35 12.94 0.14
C ALA A 72 -42.48 12.74 1.39
N ILE A 73 -42.62 13.61 2.40
CA ILE A 73 -41.93 13.47 3.69
C ILE A 73 -42.38 12.21 4.42
N ALA A 74 -43.69 11.93 4.46
CA ALA A 74 -44.23 10.74 5.10
C ALA A 74 -43.69 9.45 4.46
N LEU A 75 -43.56 9.42 3.12
CA LEU A 75 -42.98 8.29 2.39
C LEU A 75 -41.50 8.07 2.77
N VAL A 76 -40.71 9.14 2.80
CA VAL A 76 -39.27 9.09 3.12
C VAL A 76 -39.01 8.73 4.60
N GLN A 77 -39.96 9.03 5.48
CA GLN A 77 -39.90 8.67 6.91
C GLN A 77 -40.43 7.26 7.21
N THR A 78 -40.98 6.54 6.22
CA THR A 78 -41.42 5.17 6.46
C THR A 78 -40.23 4.26 6.80
N PRO A 79 -40.38 3.31 7.74
CA PRO A 79 -39.32 2.36 8.09
C PRO A 79 -38.79 1.58 6.87
N ALA A 80 -39.64 1.30 5.89
CA ALA A 80 -39.27 0.59 4.66
C ALA A 80 -38.37 1.44 3.73
N PHE A 81 -38.68 2.73 3.57
CA PHE A 81 -37.83 3.64 2.79
C PHE A 81 -36.47 3.85 3.48
N LEU A 82 -36.46 4.08 4.79
CA LEU A 82 -35.21 4.27 5.54
C LEU A 82 -34.33 3.02 5.52
N ALA A 83 -34.92 1.82 5.68
CA ALA A 83 -34.19 0.56 5.60
C ALA A 83 -33.59 0.33 4.21
N SER A 84 -34.36 0.60 3.15
CA SER A 84 -33.88 0.42 1.76
C SER A 84 -32.80 1.42 1.37
N ALA A 85 -32.97 2.71 1.70
CA ALA A 85 -31.95 3.73 1.50
C ALA A 85 -30.65 3.37 2.24
N SER A 86 -30.75 2.82 3.45
CA SER A 86 -29.60 2.34 4.23
C SER A 86 -28.89 1.17 3.55
N VAL A 87 -29.62 0.17 3.04
CA VAL A 87 -29.02 -0.99 2.33
C VAL A 87 -28.31 -0.57 1.04
N VAL A 88 -28.92 0.33 0.26
CA VAL A 88 -28.31 0.89 -0.95
C VAL A 88 -27.06 1.69 -0.60
N ALA A 89 -27.13 2.56 0.41
CA ALA A 89 -25.98 3.33 0.87
C ALA A 89 -24.85 2.43 1.37
N VAL A 90 -25.15 1.38 2.15
CA VAL A 90 -24.16 0.42 2.66
C VAL A 90 -23.54 -0.39 1.53
N THR A 91 -24.33 -0.81 0.55
CA THR A 91 -23.84 -1.59 -0.60
C THR A 91 -23.00 -0.71 -1.53
N PHE A 92 -23.44 0.52 -1.79
CA PHE A 92 -22.67 1.49 -2.56
C PHE A 92 -21.37 1.88 -1.83
N TYR A 93 -21.43 2.09 -0.52
CA TYR A 93 -20.26 2.28 0.33
C TYR A 93 -19.31 1.08 0.27
N TRP A 94 -19.82 -0.14 0.35
CA TRP A 94 -19.01 -1.36 0.26
C TRP A 94 -18.42 -1.58 -1.14
N LEU A 95 -19.12 -1.20 -2.21
CA LEU A 95 -18.57 -1.24 -3.58
C LEU A 95 -17.47 -0.20 -3.80
N LEU A 96 -17.65 1.01 -3.27
CA LEU A 96 -16.68 2.09 -3.36
C LEU A 96 -15.47 1.87 -2.43
N PHE A 97 -15.70 1.37 -1.22
CA PHE A 97 -14.71 1.38 -0.13
C PHE A 97 -14.45 0.00 0.52
N GLY A 98 -15.26 -1.02 0.25
CA GLY A 98 -15.26 -2.32 0.93
C GLY A 98 -14.45 -3.44 0.26
N GLY A 99 -13.59 -3.13 -0.72
CA GLY A 99 -12.68 -4.12 -1.29
C GLY A 99 -11.53 -4.43 -0.34
N GLU A 100 -11.38 -5.69 0.07
CA GLU A 100 -10.21 -6.14 0.84
C GLU A 100 -8.91 -5.88 0.06
N ARG A 101 -7.89 -5.38 0.78
CA ARG A 101 -6.53 -5.26 0.24
C ARG A 101 -6.02 -6.67 0.00
N LYS A 102 -5.83 -7.05 -1.26
CA LYS A 102 -5.30 -8.38 -1.60
C LYS A 102 -3.78 -8.30 -1.74
N PRO A 103 -2.99 -8.98 -0.87
CA PRO A 103 -1.56 -9.14 -1.06
C PRO A 103 -1.29 -9.89 -2.38
N VAL A 104 -0.43 -9.34 -3.23
CA VAL A 104 -0.14 -9.94 -4.54
C VAL A 104 1.08 -10.85 -4.53
N LEU A 105 2.00 -10.67 -3.60
CA LEU A 105 3.23 -11.45 -3.52
C LEU A 105 2.94 -12.94 -3.19
N ASN A 106 3.75 -13.85 -3.75
CA ASN A 106 3.76 -15.27 -3.39
C ASN A 106 5.21 -15.71 -3.11
N PRO A 107 5.52 -16.24 -1.92
CA PRO A 107 6.90 -16.57 -1.55
C PRO A 107 7.48 -17.76 -2.31
N ASN A 108 6.63 -18.58 -2.93
CA ASN A 108 7.01 -19.82 -3.58
C ASN A 108 6.93 -19.72 -5.11
N GLU A 109 6.07 -18.85 -5.64
CA GLU A 109 5.79 -18.70 -7.07
C GLU A 109 6.34 -17.40 -7.63
N TRP A 110 6.79 -17.45 -8.89
CA TRP A 110 7.14 -16.25 -9.64
C TRP A 110 5.89 -15.63 -10.22
N LYS A 111 5.73 -14.32 -10.07
CA LYS A 111 4.66 -13.51 -10.65
C LYS A 111 5.24 -12.41 -11.51
N GLU A 112 4.51 -12.03 -12.56
CA GLU A 112 4.97 -11.04 -13.53
C GLU A 112 4.25 -9.72 -13.40
N PHE A 113 5.02 -8.63 -13.29
CA PHE A 113 4.49 -7.28 -13.13
C PHE A 113 5.00 -6.37 -14.25
N PRO A 114 4.10 -5.67 -14.98
CA PRO A 114 4.50 -4.78 -16.06
C PRO A 114 5.09 -3.47 -15.54
N LEU A 115 6.14 -2.97 -16.20
CA LEU A 115 6.67 -1.64 -16.00
C LEU A 115 5.65 -0.63 -16.56
N VAL A 116 5.11 0.23 -15.70
CA VAL A 116 4.10 1.23 -16.08
C VAL A 116 4.67 2.64 -16.14
N LEU A 117 5.74 2.92 -15.40
CA LEU A 117 6.43 4.22 -15.43
C LEU A 117 7.91 4.04 -15.10
N LYS A 118 8.76 4.82 -15.77
CA LYS A 118 10.19 4.94 -15.50
C LYS A 118 10.54 6.40 -15.33
N THR A 119 11.07 6.77 -14.17
CA THR A 119 11.49 8.15 -13.86
C THR A 119 13.00 8.16 -13.68
N GLN A 120 13.70 8.96 -14.47
CA GLN A 120 15.15 9.13 -14.32
C GLN A 120 15.43 9.99 -13.09
N VAL A 121 16.29 9.52 -12.18
CA VAL A 121 16.68 10.24 -10.96
C VAL A 121 18.06 10.88 -11.11
N SER A 122 19.01 10.13 -11.66
CA SER A 122 20.38 10.60 -11.99
C SER A 122 20.91 9.83 -13.19
N PRO A 123 22.07 10.16 -13.81
CA PRO A 123 22.55 9.47 -15.02
C PRO A 123 22.61 7.94 -14.93
N ASN A 124 22.86 7.40 -13.75
CA ASN A 124 22.95 5.96 -13.50
C ASN A 124 21.85 5.42 -12.58
N THR A 125 20.84 6.21 -12.19
CA THR A 125 19.77 5.77 -11.28
C THR A 125 18.40 6.16 -11.80
N ALA A 126 17.46 5.22 -11.77
CA ALA A 126 16.07 5.45 -12.12
C ALA A 126 15.12 4.75 -11.14
N LEU A 127 13.92 5.30 -11.03
CA LEU A 127 12.79 4.73 -10.32
C LEU A 127 11.91 4.00 -11.33
N TYR A 128 11.65 2.72 -11.08
CA TYR A 128 10.84 1.86 -11.94
C TYR A 128 9.56 1.48 -11.21
N ARG A 129 8.43 1.95 -11.73
CA ARG A 129 7.10 1.67 -11.18
C ARG A 129 6.47 0.50 -11.90
N PHE A 130 6.07 -0.51 -11.15
CA PHE A 130 5.44 -1.72 -11.67
C PHE A 130 3.97 -1.79 -11.24
N GLY A 131 3.07 -2.06 -12.19
CA GLY A 131 1.64 -2.16 -11.92
C GLY A 131 1.27 -3.48 -11.24
N LEU A 132 0.36 -3.42 -10.27
CA LEU A 132 -0.28 -4.60 -9.68
C LEU A 132 -1.52 -5.01 -10.51
N PRO A 133 -2.06 -6.23 -10.32
CA PRO A 133 -3.21 -6.71 -11.10
C PRO A 133 -4.45 -5.82 -11.02
N SER A 134 -4.69 -5.18 -9.88
CA SER A 134 -5.76 -4.20 -9.66
C SER A 134 -5.24 -2.92 -9.04
N SER A 135 -5.87 -1.78 -9.33
CA SER A 135 -5.55 -0.48 -8.72
C SER A 135 -5.78 -0.42 -7.20
N ARG A 136 -6.53 -1.39 -6.65
CA ARG A 136 -6.78 -1.52 -5.20
C ARG A 136 -5.85 -2.51 -4.50
N ASP A 137 -5.09 -3.29 -5.26
CA ASP A 137 -4.17 -4.28 -4.69
C ASP A 137 -3.01 -3.59 -3.97
N VAL A 138 -2.39 -4.33 -3.05
CA VAL A 138 -1.16 -3.95 -2.35
C VAL A 138 -0.09 -4.99 -2.63
N LEU A 139 1.17 -4.62 -2.48
CA LEU A 139 2.25 -5.56 -2.73
C LEU A 139 2.20 -6.72 -1.73
N GLY A 140 1.91 -6.43 -0.46
CA GLY A 140 1.88 -7.43 0.60
C GLY A 140 3.28 -7.75 1.12
N LEU A 141 4.13 -6.73 1.25
CA LEU A 141 5.51 -6.87 1.68
C LEU A 141 5.66 -6.39 3.13
N PRO A 142 5.88 -7.30 4.10
CA PRO A 142 6.18 -6.90 5.48
C PRO A 142 7.39 -5.98 5.57
N ILE A 143 7.32 -5.01 6.48
CA ILE A 143 8.40 -4.03 6.69
C ILE A 143 9.67 -4.74 7.16
N GLY A 144 10.78 -4.53 6.46
CA GLY A 144 12.04 -5.25 6.69
C GLY A 144 12.30 -6.41 5.72
N GLN A 145 11.29 -6.85 4.97
CA GLN A 145 11.44 -7.86 3.94
C GLN A 145 11.67 -7.24 2.56
N HIS A 146 12.14 -8.05 1.63
CA HIS A 146 12.44 -7.67 0.25
C HIS A 146 11.79 -8.64 -0.75
N ILE A 147 11.87 -8.29 -2.03
CA ILE A 147 11.48 -9.16 -3.14
C ILE A 147 12.72 -9.68 -3.87
N GLN A 148 12.58 -10.84 -4.50
CA GLN A 148 13.56 -11.37 -5.46
C GLN A 148 13.07 -11.11 -6.88
N ILE A 149 14.00 -10.70 -7.74
CA ILE A 149 13.76 -10.49 -9.16
C ILE A 149 14.64 -11.44 -9.93
N SER A 150 14.05 -12.07 -10.95
CA SER A 150 14.71 -13.03 -11.83
C SER A 150 14.66 -12.54 -13.28
N ALA A 151 15.80 -12.61 -13.97
CA ALA A 151 15.86 -12.43 -15.41
C ALA A 151 16.82 -13.44 -16.02
N GLU A 152 16.47 -13.94 -17.20
CA GLU A 152 17.35 -14.78 -18.00
C GLU A 152 18.35 -13.91 -18.75
N ILE A 153 19.64 -14.12 -18.47
CA ILE A 153 20.75 -13.38 -19.08
C ILE A 153 21.77 -14.40 -19.58
N ASN A 154 22.00 -14.43 -20.89
CA ASN A 154 22.90 -15.39 -21.55
C ASN A 154 22.56 -16.86 -21.22
N GLY A 155 21.28 -17.21 -21.27
CA GLY A 155 20.79 -18.57 -20.98
C GLY A 155 20.89 -19.01 -19.51
N LYS A 156 21.20 -18.09 -18.59
CA LYS A 156 21.25 -18.35 -17.15
C LYS A 156 20.21 -17.50 -16.44
N ASP A 157 19.45 -18.11 -15.53
CA ASP A 157 18.54 -17.39 -14.67
C ASP A 157 19.31 -16.70 -13.53
N ILE A 158 19.31 -15.37 -13.52
CA ILE A 158 20.02 -14.57 -12.53
C ILE A 158 19.00 -13.94 -11.59
N MET A 159 19.22 -14.12 -10.28
CA MET A 159 18.34 -13.59 -9.25
C MET A 159 19.03 -12.51 -8.43
N ARG A 160 18.32 -11.43 -8.09
CA ARG A 160 18.79 -10.37 -7.18
C ARG A 160 17.66 -9.89 -6.27
N SER A 161 18.02 -9.49 -5.06
CA SER A 161 17.09 -8.93 -4.08
C SER A 161 16.97 -7.42 -4.25
N TYR A 162 15.75 -6.91 -4.12
CA TYR A 162 15.43 -5.49 -4.13
C TYR A 162 14.39 -5.19 -3.05
N THR A 163 14.55 -4.08 -2.33
CA THR A 163 13.53 -3.57 -1.42
C THR A 163 12.80 -2.42 -2.10
N PRO A 164 11.49 -2.55 -2.36
CA PRO A 164 10.68 -1.45 -2.88
C PRO A 164 10.70 -0.23 -1.96
N THR A 165 10.63 0.97 -2.54
CA THR A 165 10.53 2.24 -1.80
C THR A 165 9.09 2.59 -1.40
N THR A 166 8.12 1.85 -1.96
CA THR A 166 6.68 1.94 -1.67
C THR A 166 6.28 1.16 -0.42
N LEU A 167 5.22 1.60 0.26
CA LEU A 167 4.60 0.93 1.40
C LEU A 167 3.10 0.69 1.16
N ASP A 168 2.60 -0.48 1.52
CA ASP A 168 1.21 -0.91 1.31
C ASP A 168 0.14 0.04 1.92
N GLN A 169 0.54 0.89 2.86
CA GLN A 169 -0.35 1.89 3.47
C GLN A 169 -0.64 3.08 2.55
N PHE A 170 0.34 3.48 1.73
CA PHE A 170 0.27 4.69 0.88
C PHE A 170 0.12 4.35 -0.59
N ASP A 171 0.70 3.22 -1.00
CA ASP A 171 0.96 2.92 -2.39
C ASP A 171 0.11 1.72 -2.81
N LYS A 172 -1.00 2.00 -3.52
CA LYS A 172 -1.92 0.99 -4.05
C LYS A 172 -1.77 0.85 -5.56
N GLY A 173 -2.02 -0.35 -6.06
CA GLY A 173 -2.00 -0.64 -7.48
C GLY A 173 -0.63 -0.65 -8.14
N HIS A 174 0.44 -0.38 -7.38
CA HIS A 174 1.81 -0.39 -7.89
C HIS A 174 2.85 -0.59 -6.78
N PHE A 175 4.09 -0.88 -7.18
CA PHE A 175 5.27 -0.75 -6.33
C PHE A 175 6.42 -0.14 -7.12
N GLU A 176 7.40 0.43 -6.43
CA GLU A 176 8.54 1.10 -7.08
C GLU A 176 9.88 0.54 -6.63
N LEU A 177 10.80 0.43 -7.59
CA LEU A 177 12.16 0.01 -7.38
C LEU A 177 13.12 1.13 -7.78
N LEU A 178 13.90 1.61 -6.82
CA LEU A 178 15.01 2.52 -7.08
C LEU A 178 16.26 1.70 -7.44
N ILE A 179 16.70 1.80 -8.69
CA ILE A 179 17.77 0.95 -9.21
C ILE A 179 18.88 1.80 -9.80
N LYS A 180 20.08 1.65 -9.22
CA LYS A 180 21.34 2.12 -9.80
C LYS A 180 21.85 1.11 -10.83
N THR A 181 21.99 1.55 -12.07
CA THR A 181 22.56 0.77 -13.18
C THR A 181 24.08 0.78 -13.08
N TYR A 182 24.66 -0.41 -13.15
CA TYR A 182 26.11 -0.61 -13.20
C TYR A 182 26.46 -1.17 -14.57
N GLU A 183 27.50 -0.64 -15.23
CA GLU A 183 27.86 -1.03 -16.59
C GLU A 183 28.12 -2.54 -16.73
N LYS A 184 28.81 -3.11 -15.74
CA LYS A 184 29.09 -4.55 -15.58
C LYS A 184 28.04 -5.28 -14.74
N GLY A 185 26.92 -4.63 -14.43
CA GLY A 185 25.83 -5.22 -13.67
C GLY A 185 24.95 -6.12 -14.54
N ASN A 186 24.51 -7.26 -13.99
CA ASN A 186 23.62 -8.17 -14.71
C ASN A 186 22.19 -7.61 -14.72
N ILE A 187 21.46 -7.80 -13.61
CA ILE A 187 20.06 -7.38 -13.50
C ILE A 187 19.90 -5.85 -13.63
N SER A 188 20.79 -5.06 -13.06
CA SER A 188 20.66 -3.59 -13.14
C SER A 188 20.82 -3.03 -14.56
N ARG A 189 21.56 -3.70 -15.43
CA ARG A 189 21.61 -3.41 -16.88
C ARG A 189 20.38 -3.95 -17.60
N HIS A 190 19.87 -5.12 -17.22
CA HIS A 190 18.61 -5.62 -17.76
C HIS A 190 17.47 -4.60 -17.52
N PHE A 191 17.40 -4.02 -16.32
CA PHE A 191 16.43 -2.97 -15.99
C PHE A 191 16.58 -1.70 -16.83
N SER A 192 17.81 -1.26 -17.14
CA SER A 192 17.99 -0.04 -17.92
C SER A 192 17.45 -0.15 -19.34
N LEU A 193 17.36 -1.39 -19.86
CA LEU A 193 16.85 -1.72 -21.19
C LEU A 193 15.33 -1.93 -21.24
N LEU A 194 14.65 -2.04 -20.09
CA LEU A 194 13.19 -2.23 -20.04
C LEU A 194 12.46 -1.03 -20.64
N LYS A 195 11.42 -1.34 -21.42
CA LYS A 195 10.45 -0.40 -21.97
C LYS A 195 9.14 -0.48 -21.18
N ILE A 196 8.35 0.58 -21.24
CA ILE A 196 7.00 0.57 -20.67
C ILE A 196 6.19 -0.57 -21.30
N GLY A 197 5.52 -1.36 -20.47
CA GLY A 197 4.82 -2.59 -20.85
C GLY A 197 5.61 -3.88 -20.64
N ASP A 198 6.96 -3.82 -20.62
CA ASP A 198 7.78 -5.00 -20.33
C ASP A 198 7.55 -5.51 -18.91
N ARG A 199 7.69 -6.81 -18.69
CA ARG A 199 7.38 -7.45 -17.41
C ARG A 199 8.64 -7.95 -16.72
N ILE A 200 8.63 -7.88 -15.39
CA ILE A 200 9.66 -8.50 -14.55
C ILE A 200 9.08 -9.68 -13.77
N ARG A 201 9.89 -10.72 -13.55
CA ARG A 201 9.53 -11.85 -12.68
C ARG A 201 9.92 -11.57 -11.25
N VAL A 202 8.94 -11.59 -10.35
CA VAL A 202 9.08 -11.27 -8.93
C VAL A 202 8.61 -12.42 -8.06
N LYS A 203 9.36 -12.72 -6.99
CA LYS A 203 8.99 -13.67 -5.94
C LYS A 203 9.21 -13.05 -4.57
N GLY A 204 8.30 -13.26 -3.64
CA GLY A 204 8.40 -12.65 -2.32
C GLY A 204 7.15 -12.86 -1.46
N PRO A 205 7.15 -12.42 -0.20
CA PRO A 205 8.26 -11.73 0.43
C PRO A 205 9.41 -12.67 0.82
N LYS A 206 10.62 -12.11 0.97
CA LYS A 206 11.85 -12.80 1.39
C LYS A 206 12.59 -12.00 2.47
N GLY A 207 13.42 -12.69 3.25
CA GLY A 207 14.18 -12.10 4.34
C GLY A 207 13.59 -12.41 5.71
N ALA A 208 14.44 -12.41 6.75
CA ALA A 208 14.05 -12.77 8.11
C ALA A 208 13.67 -11.57 8.99
N PHE A 209 13.98 -10.34 8.56
CA PHE A 209 13.69 -9.14 9.32
C PHE A 209 12.23 -8.74 9.14
N ILE A 210 11.52 -8.51 10.25
CA ILE A 210 10.17 -7.97 10.27
C ILE A 210 10.12 -6.90 11.34
N TYR A 211 9.86 -5.67 10.93
CA TYR A 211 9.77 -4.51 11.81
C TYR A 211 8.35 -4.33 12.35
N ASN A 212 8.28 -3.91 13.62
CA ASN A 212 7.10 -3.31 14.23
C ASN A 212 7.57 -2.35 15.35
N ASN A 213 6.69 -1.46 15.79
CA ASN A 213 6.98 -0.44 16.81
C ASN A 213 7.29 -0.97 18.22
N LYS A 214 7.29 -2.30 18.42
CA LYS A 214 7.67 -2.98 19.69
C LYS A 214 8.97 -3.76 19.56
N LEU A 215 9.61 -3.76 18.39
CA LEU A 215 10.79 -4.60 18.13
C LEU A 215 11.99 -4.18 18.99
N THR A 216 12.25 -2.89 19.12
CA THR A 216 13.39 -2.34 19.87
C THR A 216 13.18 -0.85 20.13
N GLY A 217 13.83 -0.27 21.15
CA GLY A 217 13.73 1.16 21.43
C GLY A 217 14.63 2.02 20.55
N HIS A 218 15.71 1.43 20.01
CA HIS A 218 16.68 2.15 19.20
C HIS A 218 17.12 1.35 17.96
N LEU A 219 17.14 1.98 16.80
CA LEU A 219 17.73 1.43 15.59
C LEU A 219 18.95 2.25 15.18
N GLY A 220 20.11 1.61 15.14
CA GLY A 220 21.26 2.09 14.39
C GLY A 220 21.22 1.53 12.98
N MET A 221 21.41 2.35 11.96
CA MET A 221 21.42 1.93 10.57
C MET A 221 22.70 2.41 9.91
N ILE A 222 23.36 1.54 9.16
CA ILE A 222 24.56 1.88 8.38
C ILE A 222 24.34 1.42 6.94
N ALA A 223 24.15 2.39 6.04
CA ALA A 223 23.82 2.14 4.64
C ALA A 223 24.92 2.66 3.70
N GLY A 224 25.16 1.93 2.62
CA GLY A 224 26.05 2.35 1.53
C GLY A 224 25.37 2.30 0.17
N GLY A 225 25.35 3.41 -0.56
CA GLY A 225 24.76 3.47 -1.91
C GLY A 225 23.32 2.96 -1.96
N THR A 226 23.05 1.93 -2.76
CA THR A 226 21.71 1.30 -2.89
C THR A 226 21.25 0.54 -1.64
N GLY A 227 22.13 0.31 -0.67
CA GLY A 227 21.76 -0.27 0.64
C GLY A 227 20.85 0.63 1.49
N ILE A 228 20.49 1.81 1.00
CA ILE A 228 19.52 2.70 1.65
C ILE A 228 18.09 2.16 1.62
N THR A 229 17.69 1.39 0.60
CA THR A 229 16.26 1.06 0.41
C THR A 229 15.66 0.18 1.52
N PRO A 230 16.37 -0.81 2.13
CA PRO A 230 15.87 -1.50 3.32
C PRO A 230 15.72 -0.56 4.53
N MET A 231 16.64 0.40 4.69
CA MET A 231 16.59 1.37 5.78
C MET A 231 15.42 2.33 5.59
N TYR A 232 15.28 2.87 4.38
CA TYR A 232 14.21 3.80 4.01
C TYR A 232 12.82 3.19 4.25
N GLN A 233 12.62 1.91 3.93
CA GLN A 233 11.36 1.20 4.18
C GLN A 233 10.99 1.22 5.67
N ILE A 234 11.96 0.95 6.56
CA ILE A 234 11.76 0.95 8.02
C ILE A 234 11.56 2.37 8.54
N ILE A 235 12.41 3.33 8.13
CA ILE A 235 12.32 4.73 8.55
C ILE A 235 10.96 5.31 8.19
N ARG A 236 10.52 5.15 6.93
CA ARG A 236 9.23 5.67 6.46
C ARG A 236 8.06 5.06 7.22
N SER A 237 8.12 3.76 7.54
CA SER A 237 7.09 3.09 8.36
C SER A 237 7.07 3.61 9.80
N SER A 238 8.23 3.81 10.42
CA SER A 238 8.35 4.23 11.83
C SER A 238 8.03 5.72 12.04
N VAL A 239 8.47 6.58 11.13
CA VAL A 239 8.18 8.02 11.21
C VAL A 239 6.70 8.29 11.06
N TRP A 240 6.02 7.55 10.18
CA TRP A 240 4.58 7.69 9.96
C TRP A 240 3.72 7.23 11.15
N ASP A 241 4.10 6.14 11.82
CA ASP A 241 3.36 5.66 12.99
C ASP A 241 3.65 6.56 14.19
N HIS A 242 2.69 7.42 14.55
CA HIS A 242 2.82 8.34 15.67
C HIS A 242 2.84 7.62 17.04
N SER A 243 2.43 6.36 17.09
CA SER A 243 2.56 5.52 18.29
C SER A 243 3.94 4.87 18.43
N ASP A 244 4.79 4.98 17.39
CA ASP A 244 6.12 4.40 17.39
C ASP A 244 7.14 5.32 18.08
N ALA A 245 7.62 4.87 19.23
CA ALA A 245 8.61 5.58 20.04
C ALA A 245 10.08 5.25 19.66
N THR A 246 10.31 4.43 18.63
CA THR A 246 11.66 4.00 18.23
C THR A 246 12.49 5.20 17.77
N THR A 247 13.70 5.33 18.34
CA THR A 247 14.69 6.30 17.85
C THR A 247 15.56 5.65 16.78
N ILE A 248 15.72 6.28 15.63
CA ILE A 248 16.49 5.78 14.49
C ILE A 248 17.66 6.72 14.21
N ASN A 249 18.88 6.18 14.17
CA ASN A 249 20.07 6.89 13.73
C ASN A 249 20.63 6.20 12.49
N LEU A 250 20.83 6.95 11.41
CA LEU A 250 21.36 6.45 10.14
C LEU A 250 22.72 7.09 9.84
N ILE A 251 23.75 6.27 9.63
CA ILE A 251 24.95 6.67 8.90
C ILE A 251 24.76 6.27 7.44
N TYR A 252 24.79 7.23 6.52
CA TYR A 252 24.63 6.97 5.09
C TYR A 252 25.88 7.38 4.30
N ALA A 253 26.55 6.40 3.71
CA ALA A 253 27.84 6.57 3.04
C ALA A 253 27.74 6.43 1.51
N ASN A 254 28.29 7.42 0.80
CA ASN A 254 28.33 7.49 -0.67
C ASN A 254 29.69 7.99 -1.16
N VAL A 255 29.96 7.87 -2.47
CA VAL A 255 31.23 8.34 -3.04
C VAL A 255 31.18 9.86 -3.21
N ASN A 256 30.24 10.34 -4.03
CA ASN A 256 30.04 11.77 -4.27
C ASN A 256 28.67 12.22 -3.73
N GLU A 257 28.43 13.53 -3.65
CA GLU A 257 27.18 14.08 -3.13
C GLU A 257 25.97 13.71 -4.01
N GLU A 258 26.14 13.71 -5.32
CA GLU A 258 25.13 13.32 -6.31
C GLU A 258 24.77 11.82 -6.25
N ASP A 259 25.56 11.01 -5.54
CA ASP A 259 25.27 9.59 -5.33
C ASP A 259 24.32 9.35 -4.15
N ILE A 260 23.97 10.38 -3.36
CA ILE A 260 23.06 10.26 -2.21
C ILE A 260 21.64 10.04 -2.73
N LEU A 261 21.19 8.79 -2.68
CA LEU A 261 19.86 8.41 -3.11
C LEU A 261 18.82 8.78 -2.05
N LEU A 262 17.65 9.23 -2.49
CA LEU A 262 16.52 9.61 -1.62
C LEU A 262 16.86 10.73 -0.62
N ARG A 263 17.77 11.65 -0.98
CA ARG A 263 18.24 12.70 -0.07
C ARG A 263 17.08 13.55 0.44
N ASP A 264 16.28 14.10 -0.47
CA ASP A 264 15.19 15.01 -0.13
C ASP A 264 14.12 14.31 0.70
N GLU A 265 13.82 13.04 0.39
CA GLU A 265 12.88 12.22 1.15
C GLU A 265 13.39 11.90 2.56
N LEU A 266 14.69 11.60 2.71
CA LEU A 266 15.30 11.37 4.01
C LEU A 266 15.33 12.65 4.86
N GLU A 267 15.69 13.79 4.27
CA GLU A 267 15.66 15.09 4.95
C GLU A 267 14.23 15.46 5.37
N HIS A 268 13.24 15.21 4.51
CA HIS A 268 11.84 15.42 4.86
C HIS A 268 11.42 14.54 6.05
N LEU A 269 11.80 13.25 6.05
CA LEU A 269 11.54 12.35 7.18
C LEU A 269 12.26 12.80 8.45
N HIS A 270 13.49 13.29 8.34
CA HIS A 270 14.27 13.81 9.48
C HIS A 270 13.53 14.96 10.16
N HIS A 271 13.15 15.99 9.39
CA HIS A 271 12.45 17.17 9.91
C HIS A 271 11.06 16.84 10.51
N ASN A 272 10.35 15.85 9.95
CA ASN A 272 9.01 15.48 10.40
C ASN A 272 8.97 14.36 11.46
N SER A 273 10.12 13.89 11.92
CA SER A 273 10.19 12.77 12.88
C SER A 273 10.00 13.15 14.35
N ALA A 274 9.81 14.44 14.66
CA ALA A 274 9.86 14.98 16.02
C ALA A 274 11.17 14.60 16.77
N GLY A 275 12.29 14.57 16.04
CA GLY A 275 13.62 14.25 16.57
C GLY A 275 13.91 12.76 16.75
N ARG A 276 12.97 11.87 16.37
CA ARG A 276 13.17 10.41 16.47
C ARG A 276 14.09 9.86 15.38
N PHE A 277 14.14 10.47 14.21
CA PHE A 277 15.02 10.03 13.12
C PHE A 277 16.15 11.03 12.91
N ASN A 278 17.39 10.57 13.03
CA ASN A 278 18.60 11.34 12.79
C ASN A 278 19.44 10.71 11.68
N ILE A 279 20.06 11.54 10.86
CA ILE A 279 20.88 11.10 9.74
C ILE A 279 22.24 11.79 9.74
N PHE A 280 23.29 11.03 9.46
CA PHE A 280 24.66 11.50 9.28
C PHE A 280 25.22 10.99 7.95
N TYR A 281 25.54 11.91 7.05
CA TYR A 281 26.07 11.60 5.74
C TYR A 281 27.61 11.53 5.76
N VAL A 282 28.17 10.58 5.00
CA VAL A 282 29.61 10.40 4.83
C VAL A 282 29.94 10.30 3.34
N LEU A 283 30.89 11.11 2.86
CA LEU A 283 31.29 11.15 1.46
C LEU A 283 32.78 10.87 1.28
N ASN A 284 33.15 10.07 0.28
CA ASN A 284 34.55 9.92 -0.12
C ASN A 284 35.09 11.21 -0.77
N ASN A 285 34.30 11.82 -1.65
CA ASN A 285 34.64 12.98 -2.46
C ASN A 285 33.66 14.13 -2.15
N PRO A 286 33.78 14.77 -0.96
CA PRO A 286 32.84 15.82 -0.58
C PRO A 286 33.03 17.10 -1.41
N PRO A 287 31.95 17.86 -1.67
CA PRO A 287 32.07 19.20 -2.24
C PRO A 287 32.69 20.19 -1.21
N PRO A 288 33.21 21.35 -1.67
CA PRO A 288 33.63 22.42 -0.76
C PRO A 288 32.52 22.81 0.22
N GLY A 289 32.86 22.93 1.52
CA GLY A 289 31.91 23.31 2.57
C GLY A 289 31.06 22.16 3.14
N TRP A 290 31.34 20.91 2.76
CA TRP A 290 30.70 19.72 3.35
C TRP A 290 30.91 19.65 4.87
N LYS A 291 29.80 19.41 5.60
CA LYS A 291 29.79 19.33 7.08
C LYS A 291 29.66 17.91 7.62
N GLY A 292 29.45 16.93 6.74
CA GLY A 292 29.33 15.52 7.13
C GLY A 292 30.70 14.84 7.27
N GLY A 293 30.67 13.51 7.38
CA GLY A 293 31.89 12.71 7.40
C GLY A 293 32.60 12.73 6.05
N VAL A 294 33.93 12.61 6.10
CA VAL A 294 34.81 12.58 4.92
C VAL A 294 35.60 11.26 4.90
N GLY A 295 35.68 10.65 3.72
CA GLY A 295 36.35 9.37 3.51
C GLY A 295 35.42 8.19 3.76
N PHE A 296 35.95 7.13 4.40
CA PHE A 296 35.16 5.99 4.83
C PHE A 296 34.56 6.22 6.21
N VAL A 297 33.46 5.52 6.51
CA VAL A 297 32.86 5.52 7.84
C VAL A 297 33.90 5.04 8.86
N THR A 298 34.17 5.84 9.89
CA THR A 298 35.16 5.51 10.92
C THR A 298 34.53 4.88 12.16
N LYS A 299 35.34 4.22 12.99
CA LYS A 299 34.88 3.68 14.27
C LYS A 299 34.33 4.78 15.19
N GLU A 300 34.95 5.94 15.21
CA GLU A 300 34.55 7.07 16.05
C GLU A 300 33.17 7.59 15.65
N GLN A 301 32.90 7.63 14.34
CA GLN A 301 31.57 7.97 13.82
C GLN A 301 30.54 6.90 14.21
N VAL A 302 30.88 5.60 14.09
CA VAL A 302 29.99 4.51 14.53
C VAL A 302 29.71 4.62 16.03
N ALA A 303 30.74 4.86 16.86
CA ALA A 303 30.60 5.02 18.30
C ALA A 303 29.75 6.24 18.70
N HIS A 304 29.83 7.33 17.93
CA HIS A 304 29.10 8.56 18.19
C HIS A 304 27.61 8.47 17.80
N TYR A 305 27.32 7.92 16.61
CA TYR A 305 25.96 7.96 16.06
C TYR A 305 25.14 6.69 16.34
N MET A 306 25.76 5.52 16.56
CA MET A 306 25.01 4.29 16.84
C MET A 306 24.60 4.20 18.31
N PRO A 307 23.43 3.62 18.62
CA PRO A 307 23.00 3.41 20.00
C PRO A 307 23.89 2.38 20.70
N SER A 308 24.44 2.72 21.89
CA SER A 308 25.27 1.80 22.68
C SER A 308 24.70 0.38 22.76
N GLN A 309 25.59 -0.61 22.72
CA GLN A 309 25.26 -2.05 22.72
C GLN A 309 24.47 -2.50 23.96
N ASP A 310 24.57 -1.78 25.08
CA ASP A 310 23.81 -2.06 26.31
C ASP A 310 22.36 -1.58 26.27
N LYS A 311 21.97 -0.79 25.26
CA LYS A 311 20.59 -0.36 25.08
C LYS A 311 19.76 -1.49 24.48
N ASN A 312 18.43 -1.42 24.66
CA ASN A 312 17.51 -2.16 23.80
C ASN A 312 17.60 -1.58 22.38
N CYS A 313 18.55 -2.07 21.60
CA CYS A 313 18.84 -1.59 20.25
C CYS A 313 19.05 -2.72 19.25
N LYS A 314 18.96 -2.38 17.96
CA LYS A 314 19.47 -3.19 16.85
C LYS A 314 20.29 -2.33 15.90
N ILE A 315 21.36 -2.90 15.37
CA ILE A 315 22.18 -2.31 14.31
C ILE A 315 21.85 -3.02 13.00
N LEU A 316 21.42 -2.27 11.99
CA LEU A 316 21.08 -2.77 10.67
C LEU A 316 22.13 -2.32 9.66
N MET A 317 22.59 -3.23 8.81
CA MET A 317 23.61 -2.91 7.81
C MET A 317 23.22 -3.39 6.42
N CYS A 318 23.43 -2.54 5.42
CA CYS A 318 23.31 -2.91 4.01
C CYS A 318 24.22 -2.03 3.14
N GLY A 319 25.08 -2.65 2.33
CA GLY A 319 26.00 -1.90 1.48
C GLY A 319 26.99 -2.80 0.75
N PRO A 320 27.96 -2.21 0.03
CA PRO A 320 28.98 -2.97 -0.70
C PRO A 320 29.81 -3.87 0.22
N PRO A 321 30.29 -5.04 -0.24
CA PRO A 321 31.04 -5.98 0.59
C PRO A 321 32.24 -5.38 1.35
N PRO A 322 33.07 -4.49 0.77
CA PRO A 322 34.17 -3.86 1.52
C PRO A 322 33.69 -3.02 2.70
N MET A 323 32.60 -2.27 2.54
CA MET A 323 31.97 -1.50 3.60
C MET A 323 31.45 -2.43 4.69
N MET A 324 30.75 -3.50 4.31
CA MET A 324 30.20 -4.47 5.26
C MET A 324 31.30 -5.10 6.12
N THR A 325 32.46 -5.45 5.53
CA THR A 325 33.61 -5.99 6.26
C THR A 325 34.21 -4.97 7.23
N ALA A 326 34.39 -3.71 6.82
CA ALA A 326 34.91 -2.66 7.69
C ALA A 326 33.98 -2.38 8.88
N MET A 327 32.67 -2.28 8.64
CA MET A 327 31.70 -2.01 9.70
C MET A 327 31.59 -3.15 10.71
N LYS A 328 31.68 -4.41 10.27
CA LYS A 328 31.77 -5.56 11.18
C LYS A 328 32.96 -5.43 12.13
N LYS A 329 34.12 -5.02 11.62
CA LYS A 329 35.32 -4.79 12.43
C LYS A 329 35.11 -3.66 13.45
N HIS A 330 34.52 -2.54 13.03
CA HIS A 330 34.25 -1.43 13.95
C HIS A 330 33.25 -1.81 15.05
N LEU A 331 32.18 -2.54 14.71
CA LEU A 331 31.19 -3.01 15.68
C LEU A 331 31.80 -4.02 16.68
N ASP A 332 32.68 -4.91 16.22
CA ASP A 332 33.43 -5.83 17.10
C ASP A 332 34.36 -5.10 18.08
N GLU A 333 35.11 -4.10 17.59
CA GLU A 333 35.95 -3.24 18.44
C GLU A 333 35.12 -2.45 19.47
N LEU A 334 33.87 -2.10 19.12
CA LEU A 334 32.88 -1.45 19.98
C LEU A 334 32.04 -2.43 20.82
N LYS A 335 32.41 -3.71 20.84
CA LYS A 335 31.81 -4.76 21.67
C LYS A 335 30.35 -5.11 21.34
N TYR A 336 29.87 -4.81 20.14
CA TYR A 336 28.61 -5.39 19.67
C TYR A 336 28.79 -6.89 19.37
N PRO A 337 27.74 -7.71 19.55
CA PRO A 337 27.77 -9.12 19.17
C PRO A 337 28.09 -9.32 17.69
N ALA A 338 28.95 -10.29 17.41
CA ALA A 338 29.30 -10.65 16.05
C ALA A 338 28.05 -11.07 15.26
N PRO A 339 27.82 -10.52 14.05
CA PRO A 339 26.67 -10.91 13.24
C PRO A 339 26.82 -12.34 12.72
N ARG A 340 25.71 -13.06 12.63
CA ARG A 340 25.66 -14.38 12.01
C ARG A 340 25.87 -14.29 10.50
N THR A 341 26.32 -15.39 9.89
CA THR A 341 26.40 -15.52 8.42
C THR A 341 25.03 -15.31 7.76
N VAL A 342 23.97 -15.81 8.40
CA VAL A 342 22.59 -15.54 8.03
C VAL A 342 21.92 -14.91 9.25
N SER A 343 21.61 -13.62 9.15
CA SER A 343 21.02 -12.88 10.26
C SER A 343 19.61 -13.40 10.58
N LYS A 344 19.31 -13.46 11.88
CA LYS A 344 17.98 -13.77 12.42
C LYS A 344 17.42 -12.52 13.09
N LEU A 345 16.08 -12.43 13.18
CA LEU A 345 15.41 -11.28 13.81
C LEU A 345 15.90 -11.00 15.24
N ALA A 346 16.27 -12.04 15.99
CA ALA A 346 16.78 -11.91 17.36
C ALA A 346 18.16 -11.26 17.44
N ASP A 347 18.94 -11.24 16.35
CA ASP A 347 20.31 -10.72 16.37
C ASP A 347 20.30 -9.21 16.64
N GLN A 348 21.27 -8.75 17.45
CA GLN A 348 21.46 -7.32 17.69
C GLN A 348 22.03 -6.62 16.46
N VAL A 349 22.99 -7.27 15.78
CA VAL A 349 23.53 -6.81 14.48
C VAL A 349 22.91 -7.64 13.36
N PHE A 350 22.09 -7.01 12.53
CA PHE A 350 21.39 -7.62 11.41
C PHE A 350 21.96 -7.12 10.08
N LEU A 351 22.32 -8.06 9.20
CA LEU A 351 22.83 -7.79 7.86
C LEU A 351 21.72 -8.13 6.86
N PHE A 352 21.35 -7.17 6.02
CA PHE A 352 20.35 -7.37 4.96
C PHE A 352 20.86 -8.17 3.76
#